data_AF-A0A376JZ96-F1
#
_entry.id   AF-A0A376JZ96-F1
#
_cell.length_a   1.000
_cell.length_b   1.000
_cell.length_c   1.000
_cell.angle_alpha   90.00
_cell.angle_beta   90.00
_cell.angle_gamma   90.00
#
_symmetry.space_group_name_H-M   'P 1'
#
loop_
_entity.id
_entity.type
_entity.pdbx_description
1 polymer ?
#
loop_
_entity_poly.entity_id
_entity_poly.type
_entity_poly.pdbx_seq_one_letter_code
_entity_poly.pdbx_strand_id
1 'polypeptide(L)'
;MSLIWRDCLLPPVRGQQLVVTEGVFSMDGDSAPLAEIQQVTQQHNGWLMVDDAHGTGVIGEQGRGSCWLQKVKPELLVVTFGKGFGVSGAAVLCSSTVADLSAAIRPPSYLQHQYAARSGAGITCIAGGHSQ
;
A
#
# COMPACT_ATOMS: atom_id res chain seq x y z
N MET A 1 16.33 5.06 16.90
CA MET A 1 15.82 4.93 15.51
C MET A 1 14.42 5.56 15.35
N SER A 2 14.02 6.57 16.15
CA SER A 2 12.64 7.10 16.19
C SER A 2 12.46 8.50 15.57
N LEU A 3 13.51 9.09 14.98
CA LEU A 3 13.53 10.50 14.62
C LEU A 3 13.49 10.77 13.10
N ILE A 4 14.00 9.85 12.28
CA ILE A 4 14.19 10.09 10.83
C ILE A 4 12.86 10.37 10.11
N TRP A 5 11.80 9.62 10.41
CA TRP A 5 10.51 9.81 9.74
C TRP A 5 9.72 11.04 10.21
N ARG A 6 9.95 11.50 11.45
CA ARG A 6 9.24 12.67 12.01
C ARG A 6 9.68 13.95 11.33
N ASP A 7 10.96 14.04 10.96
CA ASP A 7 11.52 15.21 10.28
C ASP A 7 11.19 15.23 8.77
N CYS A 8 10.87 14.10 8.15
CA CYS A 8 10.39 14.02 6.76
C CYS A 8 8.97 14.57 6.57
N LEU A 9 8.20 14.76 7.64
CA LEU A 9 6.83 15.31 7.62
C LEU A 9 6.88 16.84 7.74
N LEU A 10 7.73 17.45 6.91
CA LEU A 10 7.97 18.89 6.79
C LEU A 10 6.67 19.70 6.56
N PRO A 11 6.67 21.01 6.85
CA PRO A 11 5.50 21.88 6.70
C PRO A 11 4.86 21.76 5.31
N PRO A 12 3.54 21.96 5.22
CA PRO A 12 2.80 21.51 4.06
C PRO A 12 3.26 22.19 2.77
N VAL A 13 3.82 21.40 1.86
CA VAL A 13 3.99 21.79 0.46
C VAL A 13 2.59 21.95 -0.13
N ARG A 14 2.38 22.96 -0.99
CA ARG A 14 1.06 23.17 -1.62
C ARG A 14 0.66 21.91 -2.41
N GLY A 15 -0.50 21.35 -2.09
CA GLY A 15 -1.06 20.17 -2.76
C GLY A 15 -1.31 18.99 -1.81
N GLN A 16 -1.83 17.90 -2.36
CA GLN A 16 -2.02 16.65 -1.63
C GLN A 16 -0.66 16.00 -1.37
N GLN A 17 -0.40 15.62 -0.12
CA GLN A 17 0.83 14.90 0.26
C GLN A 17 0.58 13.42 0.35
N LEU A 18 1.58 12.63 -0.04
CA LEU A 18 1.59 11.18 0.03
C LEU A 18 2.83 10.73 0.78
N VAL A 19 2.63 10.08 1.92
CA VAL A 19 3.68 9.41 2.70
C VAL A 19 3.77 7.97 2.21
N VAL A 20 4.98 7.52 1.89
CA VAL A 20 5.23 6.17 1.35
C VAL A 20 6.21 5.45 2.28
N THR A 21 5.87 4.22 2.67
CA THR A 21 6.74 3.36 3.49
C THR A 21 6.56 1.89 3.11
N GLU A 22 7.55 1.06 3.44
CA GLU A 22 7.38 -0.39 3.51
C GLU A 22 6.74 -0.78 4.86
N GLY A 23 6.02 -1.90 4.90
CA GLY A 23 5.56 -2.50 6.15
C GLY A 23 6.67 -3.27 6.88
N VAL A 24 7.45 -4.02 6.11
CA VAL A 24 8.68 -4.71 6.53
C VAL A 24 9.76 -4.37 5.52
N PHE A 25 10.86 -3.79 5.99
CA PHE A 25 11.98 -3.40 5.13
C PHE A 25 12.78 -4.62 4.69
N SER A 26 12.97 -4.76 3.39
CA SER A 26 13.55 -5.97 2.77
C SER A 26 14.99 -6.33 3.20
N MET A 27 15.84 -5.34 3.51
CA MET A 27 17.24 -5.58 3.87
C MET A 27 17.39 -6.18 5.27
N ASP A 28 16.85 -5.48 6.27
CA ASP A 28 17.08 -5.82 7.68
C ASP A 28 15.91 -6.58 8.31
N GLY A 29 14.75 -6.60 7.66
CA GLY A 29 13.53 -7.23 8.18
C GLY A 29 12.80 -6.41 9.26
N ASP A 30 13.26 -5.18 9.52
CA ASP A 30 12.63 -4.28 10.48
C ASP A 30 11.22 -3.89 10.02
N SER A 31 10.29 -3.80 10.97
CA SER A 31 8.93 -3.33 10.68
C SER A 31 8.80 -1.83 10.94
N ALA A 32 8.19 -1.11 10.00
CA ALA A 32 7.88 0.30 10.18
C ALA A 32 6.85 0.49 11.29
N PRO A 33 6.91 1.60 12.07
CA PRO A 33 5.89 1.94 13.06
C PRO A 33 4.65 2.53 12.36
N LEU A 34 3.93 1.70 11.60
CA LEU A 34 2.85 2.11 10.70
C LEU A 34 1.73 2.88 11.42
N ALA A 35 1.41 2.50 12.67
CA ALA A 35 0.38 3.19 13.45
C ALA A 35 0.77 4.64 13.77
N GLU A 36 2.04 4.88 14.14
CA GLU A 36 2.56 6.23 14.38
C GLU A 36 2.61 7.03 13.07
N ILE A 37 3.07 6.40 11.99
CA ILE A 37 3.13 7.03 10.66
C ILE A 37 1.72 7.43 10.20
N GLN A 38 0.72 6.54 10.32
CA GLN A 38 -0.66 6.85 9.96
C GLN A 38 -1.21 8.03 10.76
N GLN A 39 -0.97 8.04 12.08
CA GLN A 39 -1.42 9.11 12.96
C GLN A 39 -0.86 10.47 12.51
N VAL A 40 0.45 10.57 12.27
CA VAL A 40 1.05 11.85 11.85
C VAL A 40 0.62 12.22 10.44
N THR A 41 0.51 11.25 9.52
CA THR A 41 0.03 11.50 8.16
C THR A 41 -1.37 12.12 8.17
N GLN A 42 -2.27 11.59 9.00
CA GLN A 42 -3.63 12.12 9.18
C GLN A 42 -3.65 13.53 9.79
N GLN A 43 -2.78 13.81 10.77
CA GLN A 43 -2.65 15.15 11.36
C GLN A 43 -2.30 16.23 10.31
N HIS A 44 -1.61 15.84 9.24
CA HIS A 44 -1.21 16.72 8.14
C HIS A 44 -2.15 16.66 6.92
N ASN A 45 -3.31 15.99 7.03
CA ASN A 45 -4.22 15.72 5.90
C ASN A 45 -3.54 15.04 4.70
N GLY A 46 -2.49 14.26 4.97
CA GLY A 46 -1.78 13.47 3.97
C GLY A 46 -2.47 12.14 3.70
N TRP A 47 -2.04 11.48 2.62
CA TRP A 47 -2.35 10.08 2.34
C TRP A 47 -1.18 9.21 2.74
N LEU A 48 -1.47 7.98 3.18
CA LEU A 48 -0.50 6.95 3.46
C LEU A 48 -0.56 5.87 2.38
N MET A 49 0.60 5.52 1.84
CA MET A 49 0.84 4.35 1.02
C MET A 49 1.79 3.40 1.73
N VAL A 50 1.40 2.14 1.84
CA VAL A 50 2.24 1.08 2.41
C VAL A 50 2.53 0.02 1.35
N ASP A 51 3.80 -0.27 1.11
CA ASP A 51 4.24 -1.48 0.39
C ASP A 51 4.44 -2.61 1.40
N ASP A 52 3.55 -3.60 1.36
CA ASP A 52 3.58 -4.75 2.25
C ASP A 52 4.07 -6.03 1.56
N ALA A 53 4.90 -5.89 0.52
CA ALA A 53 5.41 -7.01 -0.26
C ALA A 53 6.16 -8.07 0.58
N HIS A 54 6.85 -7.68 1.65
CA HIS A 54 7.56 -8.58 2.56
C HIS A 54 6.75 -9.00 3.79
N GLY A 55 5.62 -8.34 4.07
CA GLY A 55 4.77 -8.69 5.20
C GLY A 55 3.58 -9.57 4.80
N THR A 56 2.91 -9.27 3.69
CA THR A 56 1.75 -10.03 3.23
C THR A 56 2.16 -11.46 2.83
N GLY A 57 1.41 -12.45 3.33
CA GLY A 57 1.72 -13.87 3.20
C GLY A 57 2.72 -14.40 4.24
N VAL A 58 3.29 -13.54 5.10
CA VAL A 58 4.35 -13.90 6.06
C VAL A 58 3.94 -13.61 7.50
N ILE A 59 3.50 -12.39 7.80
CA ILE A 59 3.20 -11.93 9.17
C ILE A 59 1.72 -11.59 9.36
N GLY A 60 1.31 -11.45 10.63
CA GLY A 60 -0.09 -11.23 10.99
C GLY A 60 -0.92 -12.52 10.94
N GLU A 61 -2.12 -12.49 11.50
CA GLU A 61 -3.03 -13.64 11.48
C GLU A 61 -3.29 -14.07 10.03
N GLN A 62 -3.06 -15.35 9.73
CA GLN A 62 -3.22 -15.92 8.39
C GLN A 62 -2.41 -15.19 7.29
N GLY A 63 -1.29 -14.54 7.63
CA GLY A 63 -0.46 -13.84 6.65
C GLY A 63 -1.06 -12.53 6.13
N ARG A 64 -1.98 -11.91 6.88
CA ARG A 64 -2.64 -10.65 6.48
C ARG A 64 -1.73 -9.43 6.42
N GLY A 65 -0.48 -9.56 6.87
CA GLY A 65 0.56 -8.57 6.66
C GLY A 65 0.67 -7.47 7.72
N SER A 66 1.56 -6.52 7.46
CA SER A 66 2.00 -5.50 8.44
C SER A 66 0.87 -4.58 8.86
N CYS A 67 0.05 -4.13 7.90
CA CYS A 67 -1.08 -3.25 8.15
C CYS A 67 -2.13 -3.91 9.06
N TRP A 68 -2.43 -5.20 8.85
CA TRP A 68 -3.35 -5.93 9.72
C TRP A 68 -2.80 -6.07 11.13
N LEU A 69 -1.52 -6.46 11.27
CA LEU A 69 -0.86 -6.65 12.55
C LEU A 69 -0.88 -5.37 13.41
N GLN A 70 -0.69 -4.21 12.78
CA GLN A 70 -0.65 -2.91 13.44
C GLN A 70 -2.01 -2.19 13.45
N LYS A 71 -3.08 -2.81 12.93
CA LYS A 71 -4.44 -2.25 12.81
C LYS A 71 -4.48 -0.92 12.02
N VAL A 72 -3.65 -0.82 10.99
CA VAL A 72 -3.52 0.33 10.10
C VAL A 72 -4.29 0.08 8.81
N LYS A 73 -5.01 1.11 8.34
CA LYS A 73 -5.71 1.10 7.05
C LYS A 73 -5.19 2.28 6.22
N PRO A 74 -4.19 2.07 5.35
CA PRO A 74 -3.67 3.13 4.49
C PRO A 74 -4.63 3.41 3.33
N GLU A 75 -4.50 4.58 2.71
CA GLU A 75 -5.24 4.95 1.50
C GLU A 75 -4.84 4.08 0.29
N LEU A 76 -3.57 3.69 0.25
CA LEU A 76 -3.00 2.79 -0.75
C LEU A 76 -2.22 1.66 -0.06
N LEU A 77 -2.57 0.40 -0.33
CA LEU A 77 -1.79 -0.76 0.11
C LEU A 77 -1.31 -1.51 -1.12
N VAL A 78 0.01 -1.65 -1.28
CA VAL A 78 0.62 -2.47 -2.31
C VAL A 78 0.95 -3.83 -1.72
N VAL A 79 0.59 -4.89 -2.43
CA VAL A 79 0.95 -6.27 -2.10
C VAL A 79 1.50 -6.96 -3.33
N THR A 80 2.41 -7.92 -3.14
CA THR A 80 2.87 -8.81 -4.21
C THR A 80 2.50 -10.24 -3.89
N PHE A 81 2.17 -11.00 -4.94
CA PHE A 81 1.98 -12.44 -4.85
C PHE A 81 3.28 -13.22 -5.15
N GLY A 82 4.34 -12.52 -5.56
CA GLY A 82 5.65 -13.10 -5.91
C GLY A 82 6.53 -13.54 -4.76
N LYS A 83 6.19 -13.19 -3.52
CA LYS A 83 7.02 -13.42 -2.32
C LYS A 83 6.36 -14.44 -1.40
N GLY A 84 5.72 -13.99 -0.32
CA GLY A 84 5.10 -14.89 0.68
C GLY A 84 4.07 -15.88 0.10
N PHE A 85 3.45 -15.55 -1.04
CA PHE A 85 2.48 -16.43 -1.72
C PHE A 85 3.09 -17.36 -2.78
N GLY A 86 4.33 -17.14 -3.22
CA GLY A 86 5.03 -18.01 -4.17
C GLY A 86 4.43 -18.10 -5.60
N VAL A 87 3.59 -17.15 -6.00
CA VAL A 87 2.99 -17.10 -7.36
C VAL A 87 3.48 -15.86 -8.12
N SER A 88 2.71 -15.29 -9.05
CA SER A 88 3.10 -14.07 -9.78
C SER A 88 1.99 -13.03 -9.73
N GLY A 89 2.39 -11.77 -9.83
CA GLY A 89 1.51 -10.61 -9.86
C GLY A 89 1.61 -9.72 -8.62
N ALA A 90 0.94 -8.58 -8.71
CA ALA A 90 0.85 -7.59 -7.63
C ALA A 90 -0.54 -6.96 -7.61
N ALA A 91 -0.88 -6.36 -6.48
CA ALA A 91 -2.14 -5.66 -6.33
C ALA A 91 -1.97 -4.34 -5.57
N VAL A 92 -2.75 -3.34 -5.96
CA VAL A 92 -2.96 -2.11 -5.20
C VAL A 92 -4.37 -2.09 -4.64
N LEU A 93 -4.49 -2.10 -3.33
CA LEU A 93 -5.72 -2.01 -2.57
C LEU A 93 -5.97 -0.54 -2.22
N CYS A 94 -7.07 0.02 -2.73
CA CYS A 94 -7.42 1.43 -2.56
C CYS A 94 -8.93 1.63 -2.57
N SER A 95 -9.43 2.86 -2.42
CA SER A 95 -10.86 3.13 -2.59
C SER A 95 -11.30 2.94 -4.04
N SER A 96 -12.60 2.67 -4.26
CA SER A 96 -13.15 2.58 -5.63
C SER A 96 -12.93 3.84 -6.44
N THR A 97 -13.03 5.01 -5.81
CA THR A 97 -12.78 6.31 -6.46
C THR A 97 -11.36 6.42 -6.99
N VAL A 98 -10.37 6.00 -6.21
CA VAL A 98 -8.97 6.00 -6.63
C VAL A 98 -8.75 4.97 -7.74
N ALA A 99 -9.38 3.79 -7.62
CA ALA A 99 -9.27 2.78 -8.65
C ALA A 99 -9.85 3.24 -10.00
N ASP A 100 -11.04 3.84 -9.99
CA ASP A 100 -11.72 4.36 -11.18
C ASP A 100 -10.92 5.51 -11.82
N LEU A 101 -10.41 6.44 -11.00
CA LEU A 101 -9.53 7.51 -11.48
C LEU A 101 -8.28 6.95 -12.16
N SER A 102 -7.62 5.97 -11.52
CA SER A 102 -6.42 5.36 -12.08
C SER A 102 -6.68 4.66 -13.41
N ALA A 103 -7.88 4.09 -13.60
CA ALA A 103 -8.30 3.47 -14.85
C ALA A 103 -8.59 4.53 -15.93
N ALA A 104 -9.23 5.64 -15.55
CA ALA A 104 -9.58 6.72 -16.47
C ALA A 104 -8.36 7.46 -17.06
N ILE A 105 -7.28 7.62 -16.27
CA ILE A 105 -6.06 8.32 -16.72
C ILE A 105 -5.06 7.40 -17.43
N ARG A 106 -5.36 6.10 -17.57
CA ARG A 106 -4.42 5.12 -18.11
C ARG A 106 -4.44 5.05 -19.64
N PRO A 107 -3.27 4.89 -20.31
CA PRO A 107 -3.23 4.64 -21.74
C PRO A 107 -3.93 3.32 -22.09
N PRO A 108 -4.68 3.23 -23.21
CA PRO A 108 -5.38 2.02 -23.61
C PRO A 108 -4.51 0.76 -23.70
N SER A 109 -3.23 0.91 -24.02
CA SER A 109 -2.25 -0.20 -24.11
C SER A 109 -1.97 -0.91 -22.78
N TYR A 110 -2.26 -0.29 -21.63
CA TYR A 110 -2.00 -0.86 -20.31
C TYR A 110 -3.23 -1.54 -19.68
N LEU A 111 -4.39 -1.53 -20.35
CA LEU A 111 -5.64 -2.08 -19.80
C LEU A 111 -5.69 -3.62 -19.82
N GLN A 112 -4.95 -4.28 -20.73
CA GLN A 112 -5.02 -5.75 -20.89
C GLN A 112 -4.39 -6.57 -19.76
N HIS A 113 -3.55 -5.96 -18.91
CA HIS A 113 -2.81 -6.68 -17.87
C HIS A 113 -3.42 -6.56 -16.47
N GLN A 114 -4.58 -5.90 -16.30
CA GLN A 114 -5.12 -5.63 -14.96
C GLN A 114 -6.61 -5.90 -14.80
N TYR A 115 -6.97 -6.53 -13.68
CA TYR A 115 -8.34 -6.77 -13.25
C TYR A 115 -8.63 -5.98 -11.97
N ALA A 116 -9.69 -5.16 -11.99
CA ALA A 116 -10.20 -4.52 -10.78
C ALA A 116 -11.11 -5.51 -10.03
N ALA A 117 -10.67 -6.00 -8.88
CA ALA A 117 -11.48 -6.86 -8.01
C ALA A 117 -12.05 -6.05 -6.85
N ARG A 118 -13.36 -6.08 -6.64
CA ARG A 118 -14.00 -5.42 -5.49
C ARG A 118 -13.94 -6.34 -4.28
N SER A 119 -13.33 -5.89 -3.18
CA SER A 119 -13.48 -6.57 -1.88
C SER A 119 -14.72 -6.02 -1.15
N GLY A 120 -15.41 -6.85 -0.37
CA GLY A 120 -16.62 -6.49 0.36
C GLY A 120 -16.45 -5.41 1.45
N ALA A 121 -15.23 -4.94 1.71
CA ALA A 121 -14.89 -3.97 2.76
C ALA A 121 -14.69 -2.52 2.25
N GLY A 122 -15.18 -2.20 1.04
CA GLY A 122 -15.05 -0.86 0.43
C GLY A 122 -13.65 -0.57 -0.13
N ILE A 123 -12.81 -1.59 -0.29
CA ILE A 123 -11.49 -1.51 -0.89
C ILE A 123 -11.54 -2.22 -2.26
N THR A 124 -11.20 -1.51 -3.33
CA THR A 124 -10.99 -2.05 -4.66
C THR A 124 -9.51 -2.41 -4.83
N CYS A 125 -9.28 -3.63 -5.28
CA CYS A 125 -7.97 -4.15 -5.66
C CYS A 125 -7.77 -3.90 -7.17
N ILE A 126 -6.61 -3.37 -7.53
CA ILE A 126 -6.12 -3.34 -8.91
C ILE A 126 -5.01 -4.37 -9.00
N ALA A 127 -5.27 -5.52 -9.60
CA ALA A 127 -4.27 -6.58 -9.76
C ALA A 127 -3.61 -6.50 -11.14
N GLY A 128 -2.28 -6.66 -11.21
CA GLY A 128 -1.52 -6.81 -12.45
C GLY A 128 -0.88 -8.18 -12.56
N GLY A 129 -1.08 -8.84 -13.70
CA GLY A 129 -0.49 -10.16 -14.02
C GLY A 129 0.24 -10.15 -15.36
N HIS A 130 1.33 -10.92 -15.45
CA HIS A 130 1.95 -11.22 -16.74
C HIS A 130 1.06 -12.22 -17.50
N SER A 131 0.64 -11.86 -18.72
CA SER A 131 0.35 -12.88 -19.72
C SER A 131 1.69 -13.53 -20.07
N GLN A 132 1.80 -14.85 -19.87
CA GLN A 132 2.88 -15.59 -20.54
C GLN A 132 2.75 -15.47 -22.05
#